data_AF-A0A5S4F7U6-F1
#
_entry.id   AF-A0A5S4F7U6-F1
#
_cell.length_a   1.000
_cell.length_b   1.000
_cell.length_c   1.000
_cell.angle_alpha   90.00
_cell.angle_beta   90.00
_cell.angle_gamma   90.00
#
_symmetry.space_group_name_H-M   'P 1'
#
loop_
_entity.id
_entity.type
_entity.pdbx_description
1 polymer ?
#
loop_
_entity_poly.entity_id
_entity_poly.type
_entity_poly.pdbx_seq_one_letter_code
_entity_poly.pdbx_strand_id
1 'polypeptide(L)'
;MTGLGPRVVLVPDLGEDLARAIEELERLLVTLEAAEDNGATLPGPLANGAALTALRRLWRALAPTQGQRAAAARLAGRLYAPGRRTEHVPLRLVDVDPIDVVTLSAAAAALGMGAVSAGVVRDALEAGGANLSGTDLVAVAASISGLLDLADTAESIVLRERLAAAGPGADVVLTPAVEEAYQATANRLNAMWPRR
;
A
#
# COMPACT_ATOMS: atom_id res chain seq x y z
N MET A 1 -25.14 -7.03 -7.34
CA MET A 1 -23.92 -6.28 -6.97
C MET A 1 -22.88 -6.62 -8.01
N THR A 2 -22.58 -5.70 -8.92
CA THR A 2 -21.48 -5.85 -9.88
C THR A 2 -20.19 -5.98 -9.07
N GLY A 3 -19.58 -7.17 -9.08
CA GLY A 3 -18.25 -7.35 -8.53
C GLY A 3 -17.35 -6.35 -9.25
N LEU A 4 -16.82 -5.37 -8.52
CA LEU A 4 -15.83 -4.47 -9.07
C LEU A 4 -14.62 -5.35 -9.35
N GLY A 5 -14.31 -5.55 -10.63
CA GLY A 5 -13.10 -6.25 -11.02
C GLY A 5 -11.85 -5.51 -10.52
N PRO A 6 -10.66 -6.10 -10.74
CA PRO A 6 -9.39 -5.46 -10.39
C PRO A 6 -9.33 -4.02 -10.92
N ARG A 7 -8.82 -3.09 -10.10
CA ARG A 7 -8.58 -1.70 -10.47
C ARG A 7 -7.07 -1.47 -10.60
N VAL A 8 -6.68 -0.77 -11.68
CA VAL A 8 -5.30 -0.31 -11.86
C VAL A 8 -5.05 0.93 -11.01
N VAL A 9 -4.09 0.86 -10.09
CA VAL A 9 -3.65 1.97 -9.25
C VAL A 9 -2.18 2.34 -9.52
N LEU A 10 -1.81 3.58 -9.19
CA LEU A 10 -0.43 4.06 -9.27
C LEU A 10 0.25 3.91 -7.90
N VAL A 11 1.32 3.13 -7.85
CA VAL A 11 2.06 2.84 -6.62
C VAL A 11 3.48 3.35 -6.76
N PRO A 12 3.98 4.20 -5.83
CA PRO A 12 5.37 4.61 -5.83
C PRO A 12 6.28 3.44 -5.46
N ASP A 13 7.49 3.45 -6.02
CA ASP A 13 8.57 2.59 -5.54
C ASP A 13 9.05 3.07 -4.18
N LEU A 14 8.61 2.41 -3.12
CA LEU A 14 9.02 2.64 -1.74
C LEU A 14 10.07 1.63 -1.28
N GLY A 15 10.44 0.67 -2.14
CA GLY A 15 11.47 -0.32 -1.88
C GLY A 15 11.24 -1.11 -0.59
N GLU A 16 12.31 -1.22 0.21
CA GLU A 16 12.30 -2.01 1.44
C GLU A 16 11.49 -1.36 2.57
N ASP A 17 11.16 -0.07 2.47
CA ASP A 17 10.37 0.59 3.52
C ASP A 17 8.93 0.09 3.53
N LEU A 18 8.31 -0.06 2.36
CA LEU A 18 6.99 -0.70 2.26
C LEU A 18 7.07 -2.19 2.62
N ALA A 19 8.10 -2.90 2.19
CA ALA A 19 8.28 -4.32 2.51
C ALA A 19 8.37 -4.55 4.02
N ARG A 20 9.20 -3.76 4.72
CA ARG A 20 9.35 -3.81 6.18
C ARG A 20 8.04 -3.49 6.89
N ALA A 21 7.33 -2.44 6.45
CA ALA A 21 6.07 -2.05 7.05
C ALA A 21 4.98 -3.14 6.89
N ILE A 22 4.91 -3.78 5.72
CA ILE A 22 4.00 -4.91 5.49
C ILE A 22 4.38 -6.11 6.37
N GLU A 23 5.66 -6.41 6.54
CA GLU A 23 6.11 -7.51 7.39
C GLU A 23 5.71 -7.30 8.86
N GLU A 24 5.91 -6.09 9.38
CA GLU A 24 5.51 -5.75 10.76
C GLU A 24 3.98 -5.82 10.94
N LEU A 25 3.21 -5.33 9.97
CA LEU A 25 1.75 -5.42 10.00
C LEU A 25 1.26 -6.88 9.88
N GLU A 26 1.89 -7.69 9.02
CA GLU A 26 1.59 -9.11 8.88
C GLU A 26 1.82 -9.84 10.22
N ARG A 27 2.94 -9.57 10.90
CA ARG A 27 3.25 -10.16 12.20
C ARG A 27 2.18 -9.83 13.26
N LEU A 28 1.71 -8.59 13.31
CA LEU A 28 0.58 -8.21 14.19
C LEU A 28 -0.68 -9.02 13.86
N LEU A 29 -1.05 -9.10 12.58
CA LEU A 29 -2.27 -9.80 12.16
C LEU A 29 -2.19 -11.32 12.42
N VAL A 30 -1.02 -11.92 12.28
CA VAL A 30 -0.76 -13.33 12.67
C VAL A 30 -0.92 -13.52 14.18
N THR A 31 -0.42 -12.59 15.00
CA THR A 31 -0.61 -12.65 16.46
C THR A 31 -2.10 -12.58 16.84
N LEU A 32 -2.87 -11.74 16.16
CA LEU A 32 -4.31 -11.63 16.38
C LEU A 32 -5.05 -12.91 15.97
N GLU A 33 -4.74 -13.46 14.80
CA GLU A 33 -5.29 -14.75 14.33
C GLU A 33 -5.00 -15.87 15.34
N ALA A 34 -3.77 -15.96 15.84
CA ALA A 34 -3.42 -16.94 16.88
C ALA A 34 -4.19 -16.71 18.20
N ALA A 35 -4.47 -15.47 18.57
CA ALA A 35 -5.28 -15.19 19.75
C ALA A 35 -6.75 -15.60 19.55
N GLU A 36 -7.30 -15.41 18.35
CA GLU A 36 -8.64 -15.88 17.97
C GLU A 36 -8.73 -17.42 18.00
N ASP A 37 -7.72 -18.11 17.48
CA ASP A 37 -7.62 -19.58 17.56
C ASP A 37 -7.58 -20.09 19.01
N ASN A 38 -7.06 -19.27 19.94
CA ASN A 38 -7.05 -19.53 21.38
C ASN A 38 -8.34 -19.08 22.11
N GLY A 39 -9.37 -18.67 21.37
CA GLY A 39 -10.71 -18.36 21.89
C GLY A 39 -10.97 -16.87 22.14
N ALA A 40 -10.09 -15.96 21.71
CA ALA A 40 -10.37 -14.53 21.78
C ALA A 40 -11.39 -14.12 20.71
N THR A 41 -12.29 -13.18 21.04
CA THR A 41 -13.22 -12.61 20.06
C THR A 41 -12.62 -11.36 19.43
N LEU A 42 -12.37 -11.39 18.12
CA LEU A 42 -11.90 -10.22 17.38
C LEU A 42 -13.04 -9.41 16.75
N PRO A 43 -12.89 -8.09 16.60
CA PRO A 43 -13.87 -7.27 15.89
C PRO A 43 -13.87 -7.59 14.39
N GLY A 44 -15.04 -7.49 13.76
CA GLY A 44 -15.34 -7.97 12.40
C GLY A 44 -14.20 -7.97 11.39
N PRO A 45 -13.59 -6.81 11.03
CA PRO A 45 -12.52 -6.75 10.03
C PRO A 45 -11.24 -7.51 10.38
N LEU A 46 -11.00 -7.77 11.67
CA LEU A 46 -9.85 -8.51 12.18
C LEU A 46 -10.15 -10.00 12.41
N ALA A 47 -11.43 -10.37 12.46
CA ALA A 47 -11.86 -11.74 12.69
C ALA A 47 -11.67 -12.65 11.47
N ASN A 48 -11.54 -13.94 11.72
CA ASN A 48 -11.44 -15.02 10.73
C ASN A 48 -10.29 -14.84 9.71
N GLY A 49 -9.20 -14.18 10.12
CA GLY A 49 -8.04 -13.96 9.26
C GLY A 49 -8.31 -13.08 8.02
N ALA A 50 -9.41 -12.31 8.00
CA ALA A 50 -9.82 -11.52 6.83
C ALA A 50 -8.77 -10.47 6.45
N ALA A 51 -8.32 -9.65 7.41
CA ALA A 51 -7.29 -8.64 7.21
C ALA A 51 -5.94 -9.25 6.77
N LEU A 52 -5.53 -10.37 7.37
CA LEU A 52 -4.28 -11.05 7.03
C LEU A 52 -4.30 -11.57 5.59
N THR A 53 -5.43 -12.16 5.19
CA THR A 53 -5.63 -12.66 3.83
C THR A 53 -5.59 -11.51 2.82
N ALA A 54 -6.29 -10.41 3.09
CA ALA A 54 -6.28 -9.22 2.24
C ALA A 54 -4.87 -8.63 2.11
N LEU A 55 -4.15 -8.44 3.22
CA LEU A 55 -2.78 -7.92 3.23
C LEU A 55 -1.84 -8.79 2.37
N ARG A 56 -1.92 -10.11 2.49
CA ARG A 56 -1.09 -11.05 1.70
C ARG A 56 -1.40 -10.98 0.20
N ARG A 57 -2.66 -10.81 -0.19
CA ARG A 57 -3.06 -10.65 -1.59
C ARG A 57 -2.56 -9.31 -2.15
N LEU A 58 -2.75 -8.22 -1.41
CA LEU A 58 -2.21 -6.91 -1.76
C LEU A 58 -0.69 -6.97 -1.89
N TRP A 59 0.01 -7.58 -0.93
CA TRP A 59 1.46 -7.69 -1.01
C TRP A 59 1.92 -8.53 -2.21
N ARG A 60 1.21 -9.59 -2.57
CA ARG A 60 1.52 -10.37 -3.79
C ARG A 60 1.43 -9.50 -5.06
N ALA A 61 0.48 -8.57 -5.12
CA ALA A 61 0.34 -7.64 -6.23
C ALA A 61 1.41 -6.53 -6.19
N LEU A 62 1.72 -6.01 -4.99
CA LEU A 62 2.63 -4.88 -4.81
C LEU A 62 4.11 -5.26 -4.85
N ALA A 63 4.50 -6.39 -4.25
CA ALA A 63 5.90 -6.77 -4.07
C ALA A 63 6.74 -6.74 -5.35
N PRO A 64 6.26 -7.20 -6.52
CA PRO A 64 7.00 -7.10 -7.78
C PRO A 64 7.30 -5.67 -8.21
N THR A 65 6.64 -4.67 -7.64
CA THR A 65 6.79 -3.26 -7.97
C THR A 65 7.65 -2.48 -6.98
N GLN A 66 8.41 -3.16 -6.10
CA GLN A 66 9.18 -2.49 -5.05
C GLN A 66 10.67 -2.85 -5.10
N GLY A 67 11.55 -1.85 -5.11
CA GLY A 67 13.00 -1.98 -4.91
C GLY A 67 13.65 -3.05 -5.78
N GLN A 68 14.46 -3.92 -5.16
CA GLN A 68 15.15 -5.00 -5.88
C GLN A 68 14.18 -6.02 -6.50
N ARG A 69 12.97 -6.18 -5.93
CA ARG A 69 11.95 -7.07 -6.49
C ARG A 69 11.42 -6.51 -7.82
N ALA A 70 11.34 -5.19 -7.97
CA ALA A 70 11.06 -4.56 -9.25
C ALA A 70 12.15 -4.80 -10.30
N ALA A 71 13.42 -4.76 -9.90
CA ALA A 71 14.51 -5.12 -10.80
C ALA A 71 14.42 -6.60 -11.23
N ALA A 72 14.19 -7.51 -10.29
CA ALA A 72 14.03 -8.93 -10.56
C ALA A 72 12.82 -9.24 -11.46
N ALA A 73 11.71 -8.53 -11.26
CA ALA A 73 10.50 -8.64 -12.06
C ALA A 73 10.58 -7.92 -13.42
N ARG A 74 11.71 -7.27 -13.73
CA ARG A 74 11.90 -6.43 -14.93
C ARG A 74 10.88 -5.28 -15.02
N LEU A 75 10.49 -4.74 -13.87
CA LEU A 75 9.60 -3.58 -13.72
C LEU A 75 10.35 -2.30 -13.29
N ALA A 76 11.68 -2.34 -13.24
CA ALA A 76 12.54 -1.24 -12.77
C ALA A 76 12.82 -0.15 -13.82
N GLY A 77 11.86 0.14 -14.69
CA GLY A 77 11.95 1.28 -15.60
C GLY A 77 12.06 2.60 -14.83
N ARG A 78 12.91 3.51 -15.32
CA ARG A 78 13.14 4.81 -14.68
C ARG A 78 12.17 5.86 -15.18
N LEU A 79 11.84 6.83 -14.33
CA LEU A 79 10.96 7.94 -14.67
C LEU A 79 11.76 9.24 -14.66
N TYR A 80 11.79 9.95 -15.77
CA TYR A 80 12.62 11.14 -15.95
C TYR A 80 11.79 12.39 -16.22
N ALA A 81 12.23 13.51 -15.65
CA ALA A 81 11.83 14.85 -16.06
C ALA A 81 12.14 15.12 -17.55
N PRO A 82 11.50 16.13 -18.17
CA PRO A 82 11.79 16.56 -19.54
C PRO A 82 13.29 16.77 -19.77
N GLY A 83 13.82 16.17 -20.83
CA GLY A 83 15.24 16.24 -21.16
C GLY A 83 16.15 15.44 -20.22
N ARG A 84 15.60 14.51 -19.41
CA ARG A 84 16.35 13.65 -18.47
C ARG A 84 17.14 14.41 -17.40
N ARG A 85 16.69 15.61 -17.04
CA ARG A 85 17.40 16.48 -16.07
C ARG A 85 17.35 15.95 -14.63
N THR A 86 16.26 15.29 -14.28
CA THR A 86 15.98 14.77 -12.94
C THR A 86 15.35 13.40 -13.06
N GLU A 87 15.79 12.45 -12.25
CA GLU A 87 15.12 11.17 -12.07
C GLU A 87 14.08 11.30 -10.95
N HIS A 88 12.85 10.93 -11.26
CA HIS A 88 11.72 10.91 -10.35
C HIS A 88 11.61 9.54 -9.67
N VAL A 89 10.92 9.48 -8.53
CA VAL A 89 10.58 8.17 -7.95
C VAL A 89 9.65 7.44 -8.91
N PRO A 90 9.97 6.21 -9.33
CA PRO A 90 9.13 5.48 -10.25
C PRO A 90 7.73 5.28 -9.68
N LEU A 91 6.71 5.50 -10.51
CA LEU A 91 5.34 5.08 -10.24
C LEU A 91 5.03 3.88 -11.12
N ARG A 92 4.41 2.85 -10.55
CA ARG A 92 4.12 1.59 -11.24
C ARG A 92 2.63 1.29 -11.19
N LEU A 93 2.16 0.68 -12.28
CA LEU A 93 0.78 0.23 -12.43
C LEU A 93 0.61 -1.11 -11.70
N VAL A 94 -0.37 -1.19 -10.82
CA VAL A 94 -0.69 -2.42 -10.07
C VAL A 94 -2.19 -2.66 -10.14
N ASP A 95 -2.56 -3.89 -10.49
CA ASP A 95 -3.94 -4.36 -10.35
C ASP A 95 -4.19 -4.76 -8.90
N VAL A 96 -5.17 -4.11 -8.26
CA VAL A 96 -5.60 -4.42 -6.90
C VAL A 96 -7.09 -4.75 -6.87
N ASP A 97 -7.47 -5.69 -6.01
CA ASP A 97 -8.87 -5.95 -5.72
C ASP A 97 -9.39 -4.89 -4.75
N PRO A 98 -10.43 -4.09 -5.12
CA PRO A 98 -11.00 -3.09 -4.22
C PRO A 98 -11.49 -3.68 -2.89
N ILE A 99 -11.91 -4.95 -2.86
CA ILE A 99 -12.36 -5.62 -1.65
C ILE A 99 -11.21 -5.78 -0.66
N ASP A 100 -10.01 -6.13 -1.13
CA ASP A 100 -8.84 -6.28 -0.27
C ASP A 100 -8.43 -4.91 0.32
N VAL A 101 -8.53 -3.83 -0.47
CA VAL A 101 -8.23 -2.46 -0.01
C VAL A 101 -9.24 -2.00 1.06
N VAL A 102 -10.54 -2.20 0.83
CA VAL A 102 -11.60 -1.87 1.79
C VAL A 102 -11.45 -2.69 3.07
N THR A 103 -11.10 -3.97 2.95
CA THR A 103 -10.86 -4.86 4.10
C THR A 103 -9.70 -4.34 4.95
N LEU A 104 -8.59 -3.94 4.33
CA LEU A 104 -7.45 -3.38 5.04
C LEU A 104 -7.78 -2.03 5.69
N SER A 105 -8.56 -1.17 5.02
CA SER A 105 -9.02 0.09 5.59
C SER A 105 -9.90 -0.12 6.82
N ALA A 106 -10.85 -1.05 6.75
CA ALA A 106 -11.71 -1.42 7.89
C ALA A 106 -10.90 -2.03 9.04
N ALA A 107 -9.87 -2.83 8.73
CA ALA A 107 -8.94 -3.37 9.72
C ALA A 107 -8.14 -2.25 10.41
N ALA A 108 -7.62 -1.26 9.67
CA ALA A 108 -6.93 -0.12 10.25
C ALA A 108 -7.82 0.65 11.25
N ALA A 109 -9.09 0.87 10.90
CA ALA A 109 -10.06 1.49 11.80
C ALA A 109 -10.32 0.64 13.06
N ALA A 110 -10.47 -0.68 12.89
CA ALA A 110 -10.66 -1.61 14.02
C ALA A 110 -9.44 -1.65 14.95
N LEU A 111 -8.22 -1.63 14.41
CA LEU A 111 -6.99 -1.53 15.18
C LEU A 111 -6.91 -0.21 15.95
N GLY A 112 -7.26 0.92 15.31
CA GLY A 112 -7.30 2.23 15.96
C GLY A 112 -8.27 2.31 17.13
N MET A 113 -9.48 1.74 16.98
CA MET A 113 -10.45 1.63 18.09
C MET A 113 -9.97 0.64 19.17
N GLY A 114 -9.34 -0.45 18.76
CA GLY A 114 -8.75 -1.44 19.65
C GLY A 114 -7.62 -0.84 20.51
N ALA A 115 -6.80 0.06 19.96
CA ALA A 115 -5.70 0.69 20.68
C ALA A 115 -6.15 1.47 21.93
N VAL A 116 -7.37 2.01 21.92
CA VAL A 116 -7.92 2.79 23.05
C VAL A 116 -8.83 1.97 23.97
N SER A 117 -9.19 0.75 23.58
CA SER A 117 -10.10 -0.14 24.31
C SER A 117 -9.32 -1.26 25.00
N ALA A 118 -9.71 -1.68 26.20
CA ALA A 118 -9.09 -2.87 26.80
C ALA A 118 -9.44 -4.14 26.00
N GLY A 119 -8.50 -5.08 25.89
CA GLY A 119 -8.73 -6.40 25.29
C GLY A 119 -7.65 -6.84 24.33
N VAL A 120 -7.87 -7.99 23.69
CA VAL A 120 -6.88 -8.72 22.88
C VAL A 120 -6.20 -7.87 21.80
N VAL A 121 -6.93 -6.94 21.17
CA VAL A 121 -6.36 -6.06 20.13
C VAL A 121 -5.35 -5.08 20.73
N ARG A 122 -5.65 -4.52 21.89
CA ARG A 122 -4.73 -3.65 22.62
C ARG A 122 -3.53 -4.42 23.13
N ASP A 123 -3.74 -5.60 23.71
CA ASP A 123 -2.66 -6.43 24.23
C ASP A 123 -1.66 -6.80 23.11
N ALA A 124 -2.17 -7.14 21.92
CA ALA A 124 -1.34 -7.40 20.74
C ALA A 124 -0.61 -6.15 20.24
N LEU A 125 -1.24 -4.96 20.27
CA LEU A 125 -0.61 -3.70 19.89
C LEU A 125 0.43 -3.21 20.91
N GLU A 126 0.22 -3.47 22.20
CA GLU A 126 1.16 -3.17 23.29
C GLU A 126 2.36 -4.11 23.29
N ALA A 127 2.16 -5.39 22.92
CA ALA A 127 3.26 -6.29 22.61
C ALA A 127 4.11 -5.78 21.42
N GLY A 128 3.49 -4.99 20.54
CA GLY A 128 4.14 -4.27 19.46
C GLY A 128 4.63 -5.15 18.31
N GLY A 129 5.21 -4.50 17.30
CA GLY A 129 6.05 -5.16 16.32
C GLY A 129 7.50 -5.21 16.80
N ALA A 130 8.37 -5.92 16.08
CA ALA A 130 9.79 -5.94 16.40
C ALA A 130 10.41 -4.54 16.28
N ASN A 131 9.87 -3.71 15.37
CA ASN A 131 10.42 -2.40 15.05
C ASN A 131 9.39 -1.25 15.08
N LEU A 132 8.10 -1.53 15.15
CA LEU A 132 7.04 -0.52 15.12
C LEU A 132 6.18 -0.59 16.39
N SER A 133 5.83 0.59 16.92
CA SER A 133 4.85 0.70 17.99
C SER A 133 3.44 0.32 17.50
N GLY A 134 2.53 0.00 18.42
CA GLY A 134 1.12 -0.22 18.08
C GLY A 134 0.51 0.93 17.28
N THR A 135 0.77 2.18 17.69
CA THR A 135 0.30 3.38 16.96
C THR A 135 0.89 3.47 15.55
N ASP A 136 2.17 3.13 15.38
CA ASP A 136 2.80 3.09 14.06
C ASP A 136 2.18 2.00 13.18
N LEU A 137 1.81 0.84 13.74
CA LEU A 137 1.15 -0.24 13.00
C LEU A 137 -0.24 0.16 12.52
N VAL A 138 -1.02 0.87 13.35
CA VAL A 138 -2.30 1.46 12.92
C VAL A 138 -2.09 2.46 11.78
N ALA A 139 -1.10 3.35 11.93
CA ALA A 139 -0.78 4.34 10.91
C ALA A 139 -0.32 3.68 9.60
N VAL A 140 0.51 2.63 9.66
CA VAL A 140 0.94 1.86 8.48
C VAL A 140 -0.26 1.23 7.77
N ALA A 141 -1.16 0.56 8.49
CA ALA A 141 -2.35 -0.04 7.87
C ALA A 141 -3.22 1.03 7.17
N ALA A 142 -3.42 2.18 7.82
CA ALA A 142 -4.13 3.30 7.22
C ALA A 142 -3.41 3.85 5.99
N SER A 143 -2.10 4.08 6.07
CA SER A 143 -1.26 4.59 4.97
C SER A 143 -1.24 3.67 3.76
N ILE A 144 -1.14 2.35 3.95
CA ILE A 144 -1.22 1.38 2.84
C ILE A 144 -2.59 1.48 2.17
N SER A 145 -3.69 1.43 2.95
CA SER A 145 -5.03 1.53 2.39
C SER A 145 -5.27 2.86 1.65
N GLY A 146 -4.81 3.98 2.22
CA GLY A 146 -4.93 5.30 1.61
C GLY A 146 -4.11 5.44 0.33
N LEU A 147 -2.93 4.85 0.26
CA LEU A 147 -2.11 4.82 -0.95
C LEU A 147 -2.82 4.07 -2.09
N LEU A 148 -3.52 2.98 -1.77
CA LEU A 148 -4.21 2.14 -2.75
C LEU A 148 -5.62 2.62 -3.09
N ASP A 149 -6.24 3.45 -2.24
CA ASP A 149 -7.59 3.98 -2.43
C ASP A 149 -7.63 5.46 -2.85
N LEU A 150 -6.50 6.01 -3.33
CA LEU A 150 -6.48 7.37 -3.86
C LEU A 150 -7.51 7.53 -4.99
N ALA A 151 -8.38 8.53 -4.86
CA ALA A 151 -9.34 8.87 -5.90
C ALA A 151 -8.64 9.25 -7.22
N ASP A 152 -9.19 8.77 -8.33
CA ASP A 152 -8.74 9.14 -9.66
C ASP A 152 -8.94 10.66 -9.88
N THR A 153 -7.91 11.31 -10.43
CA THR A 153 -7.99 12.68 -10.92
C THR A 153 -7.53 12.73 -12.37
N ALA A 154 -7.76 13.85 -13.06
CA ALA A 154 -7.30 14.01 -14.43
C ALA A 154 -5.78 13.78 -14.54
N GLU A 155 -5.01 14.24 -13.56
CA GLU A 155 -3.56 14.07 -13.49
C GLU A 155 -3.16 12.60 -13.35
N SER A 156 -3.79 11.86 -12.43
CA SER A 156 -3.45 10.45 -12.22
C SER A 156 -3.88 9.57 -13.40
N ILE A 157 -4.96 9.92 -14.10
CA ILE A 157 -5.39 9.24 -15.33
C ILE A 157 -4.37 9.45 -16.45
N VAL A 158 -3.96 10.70 -16.72
CA VAL A 158 -2.94 11.01 -17.75
C VAL A 158 -1.64 10.28 -17.47
N LEU A 159 -1.21 10.21 -16.20
CA LEU A 159 -0.02 9.47 -15.81
C LEU A 159 -0.16 7.97 -16.08
N ARG A 160 -1.30 7.39 -15.72
CA ARG A 160 -1.59 5.97 -15.91
C ARG A 160 -1.53 5.60 -17.39
N GLU A 161 -2.18 6.39 -18.24
CA GLU A 161 -2.18 6.20 -19.69
C GLU A 161 -0.77 6.30 -20.27
N ARG A 162 0.01 7.30 -19.83
CA ARG A 162 1.39 7.48 -20.28
C ARG A 162 2.28 6.28 -19.93
N LEU A 163 2.18 5.79 -18.70
CA LEU A 163 2.96 4.64 -18.23
C LEU A 163 2.50 3.34 -18.90
N ALA A 164 1.19 3.15 -19.08
CA ALA A 164 0.64 2.01 -19.80
C ALA A 164 1.13 1.96 -21.25
N ALA A 165 1.17 3.10 -21.94
CA ALA A 165 1.65 3.21 -23.32
C ALA A 165 3.16 2.94 -23.45
N ALA A 166 3.95 3.22 -22.42
CA ALA A 166 5.38 2.89 -22.42
C ALA A 166 5.65 1.39 -22.21
N GLY A 167 4.73 0.70 -21.54
CA GLY A 167 4.85 -0.70 -21.18
C GLY A 167 5.64 -0.92 -19.88
N PRO A 168 5.50 -2.11 -19.26
CA PRO A 168 6.16 -2.43 -18.01
C PRO A 168 7.69 -2.42 -18.15
N GLY A 169 8.38 -1.78 -17.21
CA GLY A 169 9.84 -1.79 -17.13
C GLY A 169 10.57 -0.85 -18.11
N ALA A 170 9.85 -0.13 -18.98
CA ALA A 170 10.46 0.83 -19.88
C ALA A 170 10.83 2.14 -19.16
N ASP A 171 11.95 2.74 -19.56
CA ASP A 171 12.28 4.11 -19.17
C ASP A 171 11.30 5.09 -19.80
N VAL A 172 10.77 6.02 -19.00
CA VAL A 172 9.81 7.03 -19.45
C VAL A 172 10.39 8.42 -19.22
N VAL A 173 10.52 9.18 -20.30
CA VAL A 173 10.76 10.62 -20.23
C VAL A 173 9.42 11.34 -20.32
N LEU A 174 9.12 12.14 -19.29
CA LEU A 174 7.91 12.93 -19.20
C LEU A 174 8.00 14.17 -20.10
N THR A 175 6.86 14.59 -20.64
CA THR A 175 6.71 15.94 -21.19
C THR A 175 6.44 16.91 -20.04
N PRO A 176 6.60 18.24 -20.23
CA PRO A 176 6.36 19.21 -19.15
C PRO A 176 4.96 19.08 -18.52
N ALA A 177 3.91 18.95 -19.33
CA ALA A 177 2.55 18.78 -18.81
C ALA A 177 2.34 17.46 -18.03
N VAL A 178 2.99 16.37 -18.45
CA VAL A 178 2.90 15.09 -17.72
C VAL A 178 3.75 15.13 -16.45
N GLU A 179 4.85 15.90 -16.42
CA GLU A 179 5.62 16.12 -15.20
C GLU A 179 4.81 16.89 -14.15
N GLU A 180 4.02 17.90 -14.53
CA GLU A 180 3.11 18.59 -13.61
C GLU A 180 2.08 17.62 -13.00
N ALA A 181 1.50 16.75 -13.84
CA ALA A 181 0.60 15.69 -13.39
C ALA A 181 1.30 14.69 -12.44
N TYR A 182 2.58 14.38 -12.70
CA TYR A 182 3.39 13.57 -11.79
C TYR A 182 3.56 14.26 -10.45
N GLN A 183 3.91 15.55 -10.41
CA GLN A 183 4.10 16.28 -9.14
C GLN A 183 2.80 16.34 -8.32
N ALA A 184 1.66 16.62 -8.97
CA ALA A 184 0.36 16.62 -8.30
C ALA A 184 0.02 15.24 -7.72
N THR A 185 0.26 14.16 -8.48
CA THR A 185 0.02 12.78 -8.04
C THR A 185 0.97 12.38 -6.92
N ALA A 186 2.27 12.68 -7.06
CA ALA A 186 3.31 12.37 -6.09
C ALA A 186 3.08 13.09 -4.76
N ASN A 187 2.61 14.34 -4.77
CA ASN A 187 2.26 15.07 -3.55
C ASN A 187 1.14 14.36 -2.76
N ARG A 188 0.12 13.85 -3.45
CA ARG A 188 -0.97 13.08 -2.82
C ARG A 188 -0.47 11.74 -2.26
N LEU A 189 0.37 11.04 -3.01
CA LEU A 189 1.01 9.79 -2.58
C LEU A 189 1.91 10.00 -1.36
N ASN A 190 2.74 11.05 -1.36
CA ASN A 190 3.60 11.41 -0.24
C ASN A 190 2.80 11.83 1.00
N ALA A 191 1.60 12.40 0.83
CA ALA A 191 0.71 12.70 1.96
C ALA A 191 0.16 11.42 2.62
N MET A 192 -0.03 10.35 1.85
CA MET A 192 -0.46 9.04 2.40
C MET A 192 0.72 8.27 3.00
N TRP A 193 1.90 8.37 2.38
CA TRP A 193 3.14 7.73 2.81
C TRP A 193 4.24 8.77 3.00
N PRO A 194 4.28 9.48 4.14
CA PRO A 194 5.34 10.43 4.41
C PRO A 194 6.65 9.66 4.54
N ARG A 195 7.64 10.01 3.71
CA ARG A 195 8.99 9.45 3.79
C ARG A 195 9.54 9.77 5.17
N ARG A 196 9.83 8.75 5.96
CA ARG A 196 10.48 8.86 7.27
C ARG A 196 11.99 8.92 7.11
#